data_AF-A0A822GM27-F1
#
_entry.id   AF-A0A822GM27-F1
#
_cell.length_a   1.000
_cell.length_b   1.000
_cell.length_c   1.000
_cell.angle_alpha   90.00
_cell.angle_beta   90.00
_cell.angle_gamma   90.00
#
_symmetry.space_group_name_H-M   'P 1'
#
loop_
_entity.id
_entity.type
_entity.pdbx_description
1 polymer ?
#
loop_
_entity_poly.entity_id
_entity_poly.type
_entity_poly.pdbx_seq_one_letter_code
_entity_poly.pdbx_strand_id
1 'polypeptide(L)'
;MMYNVTPEDVSMIMKFSSNAPIIHVSVNTNPTFSIQAIITISNKHHFSINKYHPNAISNINLNRRHLGDNFDERIQQRHQSFVVTADNRHIISTGYWDKSFRVQNTDIAKITQVLYGLFVIVTCVCRSEVTIAGNCFLATGSRDCTVCIW
;
A
#
# COMPACT_ATOMS: atom_id res chain seq x y z
N MET A 1 13.66 7.75 21.95
CA MET A 1 12.99 8.77 21.12
C MET A 1 13.98 9.90 20.90
N MET A 2 13.93 10.52 19.72
CA MET A 2 14.66 11.74 19.29
C MET A 2 16.13 11.54 18.91
N TYR A 3 16.33 11.35 17.60
CA TYR A 3 17.61 11.40 16.91
C TYR A 3 18.23 12.79 17.04
N ASN A 4 19.54 12.84 17.31
CA ASN A 4 20.36 14.03 17.12
C ASN A 4 20.55 14.24 15.61
N VAL A 5 20.12 15.40 15.14
CA VAL A 5 20.15 15.79 13.73
C VAL A 5 21.57 16.24 13.37
N THR A 6 22.31 15.42 12.63
CA THR A 6 23.51 15.84 11.88
C THR A 6 23.14 15.91 10.39
N PRO A 7 23.91 16.60 9.53
CA PRO A 7 23.64 16.69 8.08
C PRO A 7 23.56 15.34 7.32
N GLU A 8 23.71 14.22 8.03
CA GLU A 8 23.61 12.82 7.58
C GLU A 8 22.20 12.21 7.76
N ASP A 9 21.19 12.96 8.23
CA ASP A 9 19.87 12.41 8.58
C ASP A 9 19.03 11.85 7.42
N VAL A 10 19.39 12.18 6.17
CA VAL A 10 18.64 11.74 4.98
C VAL A 10 19.35 10.57 4.34
N SER A 11 18.88 9.36 4.63
CA SER A 11 19.44 8.12 4.06
C SER A 11 19.15 7.96 2.56
N MET A 12 18.04 8.52 2.07
CA MET A 12 17.66 8.48 0.65
C MET A 12 16.58 9.51 0.31
N ILE A 13 16.68 10.14 -0.87
CA ILE A 13 15.61 10.96 -1.47
C ILE A 13 15.13 10.29 -2.76
N MET A 14 13.82 10.06 -2.85
CA MET A 14 13.17 9.49 -4.03
C MET A 14 12.23 10.50 -4.67
N LYS A 15 12.31 10.68 -5.98
CA LYS A 15 11.39 11.49 -6.77
C LYS A 15 10.66 10.60 -7.77
N PHE A 16 9.34 10.71 -7.82
CA PHE A 16 8.49 9.85 -8.64
C PHE A 16 8.03 10.56 -9.91
N SER A 17 7.98 9.81 -11.02
CA SER A 17 7.58 10.30 -12.34
C SER A 17 6.11 10.72 -12.42
N SER A 18 5.27 10.32 -11.45
CA SER A 18 3.87 10.74 -11.37
C SER A 18 3.71 12.25 -11.14
N ASN A 19 4.74 12.91 -10.60
CA ASN A 19 4.73 14.30 -10.16
C ASN A 19 3.44 14.64 -9.38
N ALA A 20 3.12 13.77 -8.43
CA ALA A 20 1.85 13.75 -7.72
C ALA A 20 2.12 13.55 -6.23
N PRO A 21 1.39 14.22 -5.32
CA PRO A 21 1.51 14.02 -3.89
C PRO A 21 1.46 12.55 -3.50
N ILE A 22 2.38 12.13 -2.62
CA ILE A 22 2.36 10.81 -2.01
C ILE A 22 1.31 10.80 -0.89
N ILE A 23 0.39 9.84 -0.94
CA ILE A 23 -0.72 9.73 0.02
C ILE A 23 -0.62 8.51 0.92
N HIS A 24 0.21 7.53 0.57
CA HIS A 24 0.49 6.37 1.40
C HIS A 24 1.95 5.91 1.21
N VAL A 25 2.57 5.56 2.33
CA VAL A 25 3.92 4.98 2.40
C VAL A 25 3.84 3.80 3.34
N SER A 26 4.33 2.64 2.89
CA SER A 26 4.54 1.46 3.73
C SER A 26 5.98 1.02 3.60
N VAL A 27 6.57 0.62 4.72
CA VAL A 27 7.93 0.09 4.76
C VAL A 27 7.90 -1.22 5.54
N ASN A 28 8.51 -2.25 4.96
CA ASN A 28 8.84 -3.44 5.73
C ASN A 28 10.22 -3.95 5.30
N THR A 29 11.11 -4.03 6.28
CA THR A 29 12.51 -4.45 6.14
C THR A 29 12.80 -5.74 6.93
N ASN A 30 11.76 -6.45 7.37
CA ASN A 30 11.94 -7.69 8.12
C ASN A 30 12.65 -8.74 7.23
N PRO A 31 13.84 -9.23 7.64
CA PRO A 31 14.63 -10.16 6.85
C PRO A 31 14.01 -11.56 6.73
N THR A 32 12.97 -11.88 7.51
CA THR A 32 12.26 -13.16 7.36
C THR A 32 11.39 -13.21 6.10
N PHE A 33 11.03 -12.06 5.52
CA PHE A 33 10.25 -12.00 4.29
C PHE A 33 11.14 -11.83 3.05
N SER A 34 10.73 -12.44 1.93
CA SER A 34 11.50 -12.46 0.69
C SER A 34 11.66 -11.08 0.01
N ILE A 35 10.79 -10.12 0.35
CA ILE A 35 10.80 -8.77 -0.24
C ILE A 35 10.88 -7.76 0.90
N GLN A 36 12.04 -7.14 1.04
CA GLN A 36 12.22 -5.94 1.88
C GLN A 36 12.07 -4.74 0.96
N ALA A 37 11.12 -3.85 1.24
CA ALA A 37 10.84 -2.74 0.34
C ALA A 37 10.14 -1.57 1.02
N ILE A 38 10.25 -0.42 0.36
CA ILE A 38 9.39 0.75 0.58
C ILE A 38 8.39 0.80 -0.57
N ILE A 39 7.11 0.80 -0.24
CA ILE A 39 6.01 0.94 -1.19
C ILE A 39 5.37 2.31 -1.00
N THR A 40 5.20 3.04 -2.10
CA THR A 40 4.62 4.38 -2.10
C THR A 40 3.47 4.44 -3.07
N ILE A 41 2.40 5.14 -2.70
CA ILE A 41 1.21 5.36 -3.53
C ILE A 41 0.95 6.87 -3.60
N SER A 42 0.75 7.37 -4.82
CA SER A 42 0.41 8.78 -5.07
C SER A 42 -1.10 9.00 -5.17
N ASN A 43 -1.55 10.26 -5.08
CA ASN A 43 -2.96 10.63 -5.26
C ASN A 43 -3.51 10.41 -6.68
N LYS A 44 -2.63 10.10 -7.65
CA LYS A 44 -3.01 9.63 -8.99
C LYS A 44 -3.07 8.09 -9.07
N HIS A 45 -3.11 7.42 -7.93
CA HIS A 45 -3.13 5.95 -7.80
C HIS A 45 -1.95 5.22 -8.48
N HIS A 46 -0.89 5.94 -8.87
CA HIS A 46 0.37 5.31 -9.24
C HIS A 46 1.09 4.84 -7.99
N PHE A 47 1.65 3.64 -8.06
CA PHE A 47 2.47 3.08 -6.99
C PHE A 47 3.85 2.66 -7.48
N SER A 48 4.80 2.60 -6.54
CA SER A 48 6.16 2.14 -6.79
C SER A 48 6.67 1.32 -5.63
N ILE A 49 7.56 0.36 -5.94
CA ILE A 49 8.19 -0.52 -4.97
C ILE A 49 9.69 -0.33 -5.08
N ASN A 50 10.29 0.17 -4.01
CA ASN A 50 11.73 0.36 -3.90
C ASN A 50 12.28 -0.77 -3.03
N LYS A 51 12.73 -1.85 -3.68
CA LYS A 51 13.28 -3.03 -3.01
C LYS A 51 14.64 -2.69 -2.42
N TYR A 52 14.84 -3.07 -1.16
CA TYR A 52 16.13 -2.93 -0.49
C TYR A 52 17.01 -4.12 -0.91
N HIS A 53 17.96 -3.88 -1.80
CA HIS A 53 19.04 -4.83 -2.13
C HIS A 53 20.36 -4.20 -1.70
N PRO A 54 21.11 -4.78 -0.74
CA PRO A 54 22.42 -4.25 -0.36
C PRO A 54 23.44 -4.24 -1.51
N ASN A 55 23.28 -5.14 -2.50
CA ASN A 55 24.29 -5.43 -3.52
C ASN A 55 23.81 -5.30 -4.98
N ALA A 56 22.57 -4.87 -5.21
CA ALA A 56 22.11 -4.63 -6.58
C ALA A 56 22.11 -3.13 -6.82
N ILE A 57 22.81 -2.69 -7.88
CA ILE A 57 22.53 -1.43 -8.56
C ILE A 57 21.02 -1.48 -8.81
N SER A 58 20.27 -0.73 -8.00
CA SER A 58 18.82 -0.83 -7.99
C SER A 58 18.39 -0.40 -9.38
N ASN A 59 17.98 -1.36 -10.21
CA ASN A 59 17.10 -1.07 -11.33
C ASN A 59 15.83 -0.54 -10.68
N ILE A 60 15.80 0.77 -10.43
CA ILE A 60 14.59 1.53 -10.14
C ILE A 60 13.76 1.34 -11.40
N ASN A 61 13.08 0.20 -11.49
CA ASN A 61 12.15 -0.10 -12.56
C ASN A 61 10.99 0.85 -12.32
N LEU A 62 11.14 2.08 -12.84
CA LEU A 62 10.16 3.15 -12.98
C LEU A 62 9.02 2.74 -13.94
N ASN A 63 8.76 1.44 -14.07
CA ASN A 63 7.57 0.96 -14.73
C ASN A 63 6.39 1.55 -13.98
N ARG A 64 5.61 2.37 -14.68
CA ARG A 64 4.45 3.08 -14.15
C ARG A 64 3.42 2.03 -13.73
N ARG A 65 3.39 1.67 -12.44
CA ARG A 65 2.37 0.77 -11.89
C ARG A 65 1.19 1.60 -11.41
N HIS A 66 -0.03 1.12 -11.64
CA HIS A 66 -1.26 1.82 -11.30
C HIS A 66 -2.18 0.87 -10.51
N LEU A 67 -2.93 1.41 -9.54
CA LEU A 67 -3.81 0.58 -8.69
C LEU A 67 -5.10 0.10 -9.38
N GLY A 68 -5.22 0.39 -10.68
CA GLY A 68 -6.43 0.17 -11.47
C GLY A 68 -7.37 1.36 -11.40
N ASP A 69 -8.47 1.26 -12.13
CA ASP A 69 -9.46 2.33 -12.27
C ASP A 69 -10.62 2.12 -11.29
N ASN A 70 -11.71 2.87 -11.48
CA ASN A 70 -12.98 2.70 -10.75
C ASN A 70 -12.96 3.09 -9.27
N PHE A 71 -12.05 3.97 -8.85
CA PHE A 71 -12.19 4.66 -7.58
C PHE A 71 -13.44 5.55 -7.62
N ASP A 72 -14.20 5.59 -6.53
CA ASP A 72 -15.37 6.45 -6.43
C ASP A 72 -14.93 7.91 -6.32
N GLU A 73 -15.27 8.72 -7.32
CA GLU A 73 -14.83 10.12 -7.45
C GLU A 73 -15.36 11.02 -6.31
N ARG A 74 -16.39 10.57 -5.59
CA ARG A 74 -16.97 11.32 -4.47
C ARG A 74 -16.13 11.22 -3.20
N ILE A 75 -15.13 10.32 -3.17
CA ILE A 75 -14.23 10.14 -2.04
C ILE A 75 -12.79 10.41 -2.42
N GLN A 76 -12.13 11.26 -1.64
CA GLN A 76 -10.71 11.47 -1.76
C GLN A 76 -9.96 10.32 -1.08
N GLN A 77 -9.13 9.59 -1.84
CA GLN A 77 -8.29 8.54 -1.26
C GLN A 77 -7.25 9.13 -0.31
N ARG A 78 -7.07 8.48 0.84
CA ARG A 78 -6.13 8.89 1.90
C ARG A 78 -5.26 7.70 2.29
N HIS A 79 -4.32 7.92 3.21
CA HIS A 79 -3.41 6.87 3.68
C HIS A 79 -4.15 5.61 4.17
N GLN A 80 -5.31 5.77 4.81
CA GLN A 80 -6.16 4.69 5.33
C GLN A 80 -6.93 3.90 4.25
N SER A 81 -6.89 4.34 2.99
CA SER A 81 -7.48 3.60 1.87
C SER A 81 -6.62 2.43 1.41
N PHE A 82 -5.41 2.31 1.94
CA PHE A 82 -4.42 1.35 1.50
C PHE A 82 -3.75 0.63 2.66
N VAL A 83 -3.50 -0.65 2.47
CA VAL A 83 -2.67 -1.48 3.34
C VAL A 83 -1.73 -2.29 2.47
N VAL A 84 -0.51 -2.49 2.92
CA VAL A 84 0.45 -3.40 2.28
C VAL A 84 0.60 -4.65 3.14
N THR A 85 0.62 -5.82 2.51
CA THR A 85 0.87 -7.08 3.21
C THR A 85 2.30 -7.10 3.76
N ALA A 86 2.54 -7.79 4.89
CA ALA A 86 3.84 -7.74 5.52
C ALA A 86 4.99 -8.29 4.67
N ASP A 87 4.69 -9.20 3.75
CA ASP A 87 5.66 -9.71 2.78
C ASP A 87 5.90 -8.76 1.59
N ASN A 88 5.30 -7.57 1.57
CA ASN A 88 5.35 -6.58 0.49
C ASN A 88 4.87 -7.11 -0.88
N ARG A 89 4.14 -8.24 -0.92
CA ARG A 89 3.69 -8.86 -2.17
C ARG A 89 2.35 -8.32 -2.67
N HIS A 90 1.53 -7.76 -1.80
CA HIS A 90 0.21 -7.28 -2.16
C HIS A 90 -0.09 -5.91 -1.57
N ILE A 91 -0.78 -5.09 -2.36
CA ILE A 91 -1.44 -3.86 -1.93
C ILE A 91 -2.93 -4.15 -1.86
N ILE A 92 -3.53 -3.83 -0.72
CA ILE A 92 -4.96 -3.86 -0.50
C ILE A 92 -5.46 -2.42 -0.61
N SER A 93 -6.39 -2.17 -1.53
CA SER A 93 -6.98 -0.86 -1.77
C SER A 93 -8.48 -0.88 -1.54
N THR A 94 -9.01 0.21 -0.99
CA THR A 94 -10.46 0.45 -0.80
C THR A 94 -10.89 1.68 -1.61
N GLY A 95 -12.18 2.01 -1.52
CA GLY A 95 -12.73 3.21 -2.13
C GLY A 95 -13.21 3.04 -3.57
N TYR A 96 -13.57 1.82 -3.96
CA TYR A 96 -14.15 1.54 -5.28
C TYR A 96 -15.66 1.78 -5.28
N TRP A 97 -16.20 2.25 -6.42
CA TRP A 97 -17.63 2.55 -6.57
C TRP A 97 -18.53 1.31 -6.44
N ASP A 98 -17.99 0.14 -6.77
CA ASP A 98 -18.67 -1.16 -6.71
C ASP A 98 -18.68 -1.77 -5.30
N LYS A 99 -18.24 -1.01 -4.29
CA LYS A 99 -18.17 -1.42 -2.87
C LYS A 99 -17.16 -2.53 -2.60
N SER A 100 -16.29 -2.84 -3.56
CA SER A 100 -15.21 -3.79 -3.35
C SER A 100 -14.06 -3.18 -2.56
N PHE A 101 -13.26 -4.06 -1.94
CA PHE A 101 -11.84 -3.80 -1.77
C PHE A 101 -11.05 -4.81 -2.59
N ARG A 102 -9.85 -4.42 -3.03
CA ARG A 102 -9.10 -5.17 -4.04
C ARG A 102 -7.71 -5.49 -3.53
N VAL A 103 -7.25 -6.69 -3.86
CA VAL A 103 -5.90 -7.15 -3.59
C VAL A 103 -5.14 -7.12 -4.90
N GLN A 104 -4.01 -6.44 -4.93
CA GLN A 104 -3.19 -6.27 -6.12
C GLN A 104 -1.78 -6.77 -5.88
N ASN A 105 -1.28 -7.60 -6.79
CA ASN A 105 0.10 -8.07 -6.72
C ASN A 105 1.07 -6.93 -7.04
N THR A 106 2.06 -6.74 -6.17
CA THR A 106 3.02 -5.65 -6.27
C THR A 106 3.93 -5.86 -7.47
N ASP A 107 4.44 -7.07 -7.72
CA ASP A 107 5.41 -7.36 -8.79
C ASP A 107 4.82 -7.22 -10.20
N ILE A 108 3.63 -7.76 -10.47
CA ILE A 108 2.99 -7.71 -11.80
C ILE A 108 2.01 -6.55 -11.97
N ALA A 109 1.71 -5.82 -10.90
CA ALA A 109 0.72 -4.73 -10.88
C ALA A 109 -0.68 -5.12 -11.38
N LYS A 110 -1.11 -6.36 -11.14
CA LYS A 110 -2.45 -6.85 -11.50
C LYS A 110 -3.28 -7.15 -10.27
N ILE A 111 -4.58 -6.83 -10.36
CA ILE A 111 -5.56 -7.19 -9.34
C ILE A 111 -5.65 -8.72 -9.32
N THR A 112 -5.34 -9.32 -8.17
CA THR A 112 -5.40 -10.77 -7.94
C THR A 112 -6.73 -11.19 -7.34
N GLN A 113 -7.35 -10.32 -6.55
CA GLN A 113 -8.63 -10.61 -5.92
C GLN A 113 -9.48 -9.34 -5.78
N VAL A 114 -10.79 -9.52 -5.93
CA VAL A 114 -11.80 -8.49 -5.65
C VAL A 114 -12.74 -9.09 -4.61
N LEU A 115 -12.88 -8.41 -3.48
CA LEU A 115 -13.69 -8.87 -2.36
C LEU A 115 -14.87 -7.95 -2.14
N TYR A 116 -16.03 -8.56 -1.87
CA TYR A 116 -17.30 -7.91 -1.58
C TYR A 116 -17.80 -8.39 -0.22
N GLY A 117 -18.55 -7.54 0.48
CA GLY A 117 -19.14 -7.91 1.77
C GLY A 117 -19.82 -6.74 2.48
N LEU A 118 -19.42 -5.51 2.19
CA LEU A 118 -20.03 -4.31 2.76
C LEU A 118 -21.17 -3.79 1.85
N PHE A 119 -22.23 -3.25 2.46
CA PHE A 119 -23.42 -2.80 1.74
C PHE A 119 -23.22 -1.47 1.01
N VAL A 120 -22.24 -0.69 1.45
CA VAL A 120 -21.83 0.61 0.88
C VAL A 120 -20.31 0.63 0.67
N ILE A 121 -19.80 1.71 0.08
CA ILE A 121 -18.39 1.92 -0.26
C ILE A 121 -17.51 1.72 0.98
N VAL A 122 -16.48 0.90 0.81
CA VAL A 122 -15.41 0.70 1.78
C VAL A 122 -14.50 1.92 1.77
N THR A 123 -14.39 2.63 2.88
CA THR A 123 -13.70 3.92 2.99
C THR A 123 -12.33 3.83 3.66
N CYS A 124 -12.08 2.78 4.45
CA CYS A 124 -10.81 2.55 5.11
C CYS A 124 -10.52 1.06 5.31
N VAL A 125 -9.23 0.73 5.42
CA VAL A 125 -8.73 -0.59 5.74
C VAL A 125 -7.54 -0.47 6.70
N CYS A 126 -7.45 -1.36 7.66
CA CYS A 126 -6.26 -1.55 8.48
C CYS A 126 -5.93 -3.03 8.63
N ARG A 127 -4.69 -3.31 9.05
CA ARG A 127 -4.18 -4.66 9.27
C ARG A 127 -3.69 -4.74 10.71
N SER A 128 -3.93 -5.87 11.37
CA SER A 128 -3.30 -6.16 12.67
C SER A 128 -1.79 -6.30 12.52
N GLU A 129 -1.06 -6.41 13.61
CA GLU A 129 0.31 -6.91 13.56
C GLU A 129 0.36 -8.33 12.96
N VAL A 130 1.51 -8.70 12.39
CA VAL A 130 1.72 -10.05 11.85
C VAL A 130 2.27 -10.95 12.93
N THR A 131 1.63 -12.09 13.11
CA THR A 131 2.14 -13.17 13.97
C THR A 131 3.42 -13.77 13.39
N ILE A 132 4.21 -14.47 14.20
CA ILE A 132 5.43 -15.15 13.73
C ILE A 132 5.14 -16.13 12.57
N ALA A 133 3.94 -16.72 12.56
CA ALA A 133 3.47 -17.60 11.49
C ALA A 133 3.07 -16.89 10.18
N GLY A 134 3.14 -15.55 10.13
CA GLY A 134 2.77 -14.77 8.96
C GLY A 134 1.29 -14.38 8.87
N ASN A 135 0.47 -14.75 9.85
CA ASN A 135 -0.97 -14.46 9.85
C ASN A 135 -1.27 -13.06 10.41
N CYS A 136 -2.28 -12.41 9.86
CA CYS A 136 -2.85 -11.15 10.36
C CYS A 136 -4.36 -11.07 10.06
N PHE A 137 -5.07 -10.26 10.83
CA PHE A 137 -6.43 -9.85 10.52
C PHE A 137 -6.43 -8.57 9.69
N LEU A 138 -7.44 -8.42 8.86
CA LEU A 138 -7.78 -7.16 8.19
C LEU A 138 -9.11 -6.66 8.72
N ALA A 139 -9.21 -5.35 8.96
CA ALA A 139 -10.47 -4.71 9.27
C ALA A 139 -10.78 -3.67 8.19
N THR A 140 -11.99 -3.68 7.66
CA THR A 140 -12.48 -2.72 6.68
C THR A 140 -13.66 -1.94 7.24
N GLY A 141 -13.68 -0.63 7.03
CA GLY A 141 -14.78 0.25 7.43
C GLY A 141 -15.51 0.80 6.21
N SER A 142 -16.83 0.94 6.31
CA SER A 142 -17.70 1.48 5.25
C SER A 142 -18.39 2.77 5.69
N ARG A 143 -18.86 3.53 4.70
CA ARG A 143 -19.61 4.79 4.90
C ARG A 143 -20.93 4.60 5.67
N ASP A 144 -21.47 3.40 5.71
CA ASP A 144 -22.70 3.03 6.43
C ASP A 144 -22.48 2.64 7.90
N CYS A 145 -21.33 3.03 8.48
CA CYS A 145 -20.94 2.71 9.86
C CYS A 145 -20.72 1.20 10.13
N THR A 146 -20.55 0.39 9.08
CA THR A 146 -20.24 -1.04 9.22
C THR A 146 -18.73 -1.28 9.24
N VAL A 147 -18.29 -2.23 10.07
CA VAL A 147 -16.92 -2.77 10.08
C VAL A 147 -16.97 -4.28 9.81
N CYS A 148 -16.10 -4.77 8.93
CA CYS A 148 -15.91 -6.19 8.67
C CYS A 148 -14.48 -6.60 9.03
N ILE A 149 -14.34 -7.80 9.63
CA ILE A 149 -13.05 -8.42 9.95
C ILE A 149 -12.83 -9.60 9.01
N TRP A 150 -11.62 -9.72 8.50
CA TRP A 150 -11.19 -10.73 7.54
C TRP A 150 -9.91 -11.42 8.02
#